data_AF-A0A3C1P0P2-F1
#
_entry.id   AF-A0A3C1P0P2-F1
#
_cell.length_a   1.000
_cell.length_b   1.000
_cell.length_c   1.000
_cell.angle_alpha   90.00
_cell.angle_beta   90.00
_cell.angle_gamma   90.00
#
_symmetry.space_group_name_H-M   'P 1'
#
loop_
_entity.id
_entity.type
_entity.pdbx_description
1 polymer ?
#
loop_
_entity_poly.entity_id
_entity_poly.type
_entity_poly.pdbx_seq_one_letter_code
_entity_poly.pdbx_strand_id
1 'polypeptide(L)'
;MRIANDITELVGNTPLVRLRNITDGAEAQVAAKLEFFNPAHSVKDRIGVAMIDAAQEAGLIGPDTIVVEPTSGNTGIALAMV
;
A
#
# COMPACT_ATOMS: atom_id res chain seq x y z
N MET A 1 20.51 -1.60 3.51
CA MET A 1 19.06 -1.35 3.65
C MET A 1 18.88 -0.09 4.46
N ARG A 2 17.86 0.73 4.15
CA ARG A 2 17.48 1.87 5.00
C ARG A 2 16.74 1.34 6.23
N ILE A 3 16.99 1.94 7.40
CA ILE A 3 16.17 1.74 8.60
C ILE A 3 15.02 2.74 8.51
N ALA A 4 13.78 2.24 8.58
CA ALA A 4 12.58 3.06 8.56
C ALA A 4 12.26 3.61 9.96
N ASN A 5 11.71 4.82 10.03
CA ASN A 5 11.29 5.43 11.30
C ASN A 5 10.01 4.78 11.86
N ASP A 6 9.11 4.38 10.96
CA ASP A 6 7.88 3.65 11.28
C ASP A 6 7.48 2.72 10.11
N ILE A 7 6.37 2.00 10.27
CA ILE A 7 5.90 0.99 9.31
C ILE A 7 5.46 1.61 7.98
N THR A 8 5.00 2.87 7.98
CA THR A 8 4.43 3.53 6.79
C THR A 8 5.52 3.83 5.77
N GLU A 9 6.76 4.10 6.21
CA GLU A 9 7.91 4.31 5.31
C GLU A 9 8.30 3.04 4.51
N LEU A 10 7.79 1.87 4.89
CA LEU A 10 8.00 0.61 4.16
C LEU A 10 6.90 0.32 3.12
N VAL A 11 5.88 1.18 3.01
CA VAL A 11 4.82 1.05 2.01
C VAL A 11 5.36 1.34 0.61
N GLY A 12 5.01 0.48 -0.33
CA GLY A 12 5.39 0.60 -1.73
C GLY A 12 6.70 -0.11 -2.07
N ASN A 13 7.34 0.33 -3.16
CA ASN A 13 8.55 -0.30 -3.72
C ASN A 13 8.49 -1.84 -3.84
N THR A 14 7.28 -2.38 -4.01
CA THR A 14 7.02 -3.81 -4.14
C THR A 14 7.67 -4.38 -5.41
N PRO A 15 8.10 -5.64 -5.40
CA PRO A 15 8.85 -6.21 -6.50
C PRO A 15 7.99 -6.42 -7.76
N LEU A 16 8.66 -6.38 -8.91
CA LEU A 16 8.13 -6.89 -10.19
C LEU A 16 8.72 -8.27 -10.45
N VAL A 17 7.88 -9.23 -10.83
CA VAL A 17 8.32 -10.57 -11.26
C VAL A 17 7.90 -10.81 -12.70
N ARG A 18 8.86 -11.12 -13.56
CA ARG A 18 8.58 -11.50 -14.95
C ARG A 18 7.84 -12.84 -14.98
N LEU A 19 6.70 -12.86 -15.67
CA LEU A 19 5.96 -14.08 -15.93
C LEU A 19 6.62 -14.80 -17.12
N ARG A 20 6.80 -16.12 -17.02
CA ARG A 20 7.48 -16.94 -18.03
C ARG A 20 6.52 -17.97 -18.61
N ASN A 21 6.03 -18.87 -17.76
CA ASN A 21 5.28 -20.06 -18.20
C ASN A 21 3.93 -19.72 -18.83
N ILE A 22 3.16 -18.81 -18.20
CA ILE A 22 1.82 -18.45 -18.70
C ILE A 22 1.85 -17.51 -19.92
N THR A 23 3.03 -17.01 -20.27
CA THR A 23 3.27 -16.08 -21.37
C THR A 23 4.21 -16.69 -22.41
N ASP A 24 4.30 -18.02 -22.46
CA ASP A 24 5.09 -18.71 -23.47
C ASP A 24 4.51 -18.45 -24.87
N GLY A 25 5.39 -18.18 -25.84
CA GLY A 25 5.01 -17.74 -27.19
C GLY A 25 4.49 -16.31 -27.31
N ALA A 26 4.37 -15.55 -26.22
CA ALA A 26 3.99 -14.14 -26.30
C ALA A 26 5.15 -13.27 -26.83
N GLU A 27 4.83 -12.35 -27.74
CA GLU A 27 5.82 -11.39 -28.27
C GLU A 27 6.14 -10.25 -27.29
N ALA A 28 5.37 -10.13 -26.20
CA ALA A 28 5.50 -9.09 -25.19
C ALA A 28 6.10 -9.59 -23.87
N GLN A 29 6.81 -8.70 -23.16
CA GLN A 29 7.23 -8.97 -21.78
C GLN A 29 6.10 -8.62 -20.81
N VAL A 30 5.66 -9.62 -20.03
CA VAL A 30 4.66 -9.43 -18.97
C VAL A 30 5.32 -9.57 -17.59
N ALA A 31 5.02 -8.66 -16.69
CA ALA A 31 5.49 -8.69 -15.30
C ALA A 31 4.34 -8.47 -14.32
N ALA A 32 4.36 -9.18 -13.20
CA ALA A 32 3.43 -9.02 -12.09
C ALA A 32 4.03 -8.12 -11.01
N LYS A 33 3.28 -7.10 -10.58
CA LYS A 33 3.62 -6.23 -9.44
C LYS A 33 3.05 -6.84 -8.17
N LEU A 34 3.93 -7.26 -7.25
CA LEU A 34 3.54 -8.07 -6.10
C LEU A 34 3.11 -7.19 -4.91
N GLU A 35 1.94 -6.58 -4.98
CA GLU A 35 1.43 -5.65 -3.96
C GLU A 35 1.16 -6.27 -2.58
N PHE A 36 1.18 -7.60 -2.46
CA PHE A 36 1.11 -8.28 -1.16
C PHE A 36 2.41 -8.16 -0.34
N PHE A 37 3.47 -7.54 -0.89
CA PHE A 37 4.70 -7.20 -0.17
C PHE A 37 4.61 -5.89 0.61
N ASN A 38 3.52 -5.12 0.52
CA ASN A 38 3.31 -4.02 1.46
C ASN A 38 3.11 -4.58 2.89
N PRO A 39 3.38 -3.79 3.94
CA PRO A 39 3.42 -4.28 5.33
C PRO A 39 2.13 -4.92 5.86
N ALA A 40 0.97 -4.40 5.51
CA ALA A 40 -0.37 -4.96 5.79
C ALA A 40 -0.87 -5.88 4.65
N HIS A 41 0.04 -6.37 3.81
CA HIS A 41 -0.15 -7.42 2.82
C HIS A 41 -1.12 -7.09 1.68
N SER A 42 -1.35 -5.81 1.38
CA SER A 42 -2.19 -5.43 0.25
C SER A 42 -1.77 -4.13 -0.42
N VAL A 43 -2.31 -3.88 -1.62
CA VAL A 43 -2.15 -2.59 -2.30
C VAL A 43 -2.81 -1.42 -1.52
N LYS A 44 -3.71 -1.70 -0.57
CA LYS A 44 -4.48 -0.67 0.13
C LYS A 44 -3.65 0.11 1.15
N ASP A 45 -2.53 -0.43 1.58
CA ASP A 45 -1.55 0.25 2.44
C ASP A 45 -1.15 1.61 1.84
N ARG A 46 -0.98 1.65 0.52
CA ARG A 46 -0.63 2.88 -0.23
C ARG A 46 -1.67 3.97 -0.06
N ILE A 47 -2.95 3.63 -0.19
CA ILE A 47 -4.01 4.63 -0.08
C ILE A 47 -4.31 4.95 1.39
N GLY A 48 -4.12 4.00 2.31
CA GLY A 48 -4.24 4.25 3.76
C GLY A 48 -3.29 5.36 4.20
N VAL A 49 -2.00 5.21 3.87
CA VAL A 49 -0.97 6.23 4.16
C VAL A 49 -1.30 7.53 3.43
N ALA A 50 -1.51 7.49 2.11
CA ALA A 50 -1.74 8.71 1.32
C ALA A 50 -2.98 9.51 1.75
N MET A 51 -4.06 8.85 2.19
CA MET A 51 -5.26 9.54 2.68
C MET A 51 -5.02 10.24 4.01
N ILE A 52 -4.32 9.60 4.95
CA ILE A 52 -4.01 10.18 6.26
C ILE A 52 -3.02 11.33 6.11
N ASP A 53 -1.94 11.15 5.35
CA ASP A 53 -0.94 12.20 5.07
C ASP A 53 -1.59 13.43 4.45
N ALA A 54 -2.40 13.24 3.40
CA ALA A 54 -3.07 14.35 2.72
C ALA A 54 -4.05 15.08 3.63
N ALA A 55 -4.79 14.36 4.49
CA ALA A 55 -5.73 14.98 5.43
C ALA A 55 -5.00 15.75 6.55
N GLN A 56 -3.85 15.27 7.01
CA GLN A 56 -2.99 15.96 7.97
C GLN A 56 -2.36 17.22 7.35
N GLU A 57 -1.81 17.12 6.14
CA GLU A 57 -1.22 18.26 5.41
C GLU A 57 -2.26 19.36 5.14
N ALA A 58 -3.49 18.96 4.80
CA ALA A 58 -4.60 19.89 4.61
C ALA A 58 -5.17 20.46 5.93
N GLY A 59 -4.71 20.00 7.10
CA GLY A 59 -5.22 20.41 8.41
C GLY A 59 -6.66 19.97 8.70
N LEU A 60 -7.15 18.93 8.00
CA LEU A 60 -8.51 18.40 8.16
C LEU A 60 -8.63 17.46 9.36
N ILE A 61 -7.53 16.81 9.74
CA ILE A 61 -7.46 15.90 10.89
C ILE A 61 -6.27 16.26 11.78
N GLY A 62 -6.35 15.88 13.06
CA GLY A 62 -5.30 16.06 14.05
C GLY A 62 -5.27 14.92 15.07
N PRO A 63 -4.49 15.04 16.15
CA PRO A 63 -4.26 13.97 17.12
C PRO A 63 -5.54 13.41 17.78
N ASP A 64 -6.56 14.25 17.94
CA ASP A 64 -7.83 13.88 18.57
C ASP A 64 -8.93 13.51 17.55
N THR A 65 -8.62 13.50 16.26
CA THR A 65 -9.61 13.18 15.22
C THR A 65 -9.88 11.68 15.18
N ILE A 66 -11.16 11.32 15.22
CA ILE A 66 -11.61 9.94 15.01
C ILE A 66 -11.80 9.73 13.51
N VAL A 67 -11.03 8.80 12.94
CA VAL A 67 -11.19 8.35 11.55
C VAL A 67 -12.26 7.26 11.49
N VAL A 68 -13.24 7.42 10.60
CA VAL A 68 -14.32 6.46 10.37
C VAL A 68 -14.38 6.10 8.90
N GLU A 69 -14.21 4.83 8.57
CA GLU A 69 -14.29 4.29 7.21
C GLU A 69 -15.19 3.05 7.18
N PRO A 70 -16.31 3.05 6.43
CA PRO A 70 -17.22 1.90 6.37
C PRO A 70 -16.71 0.86 5.36
N THR A 71 -15.78 0.00 5.80
CA THR A 71 -15.18 -1.03 4.94
C THR A 71 -15.08 -2.38 5.65
N SER A 72 -15.29 -3.45 4.89
CA SER A 72 -15.03 -4.83 5.31
C SER A 72 -13.75 -5.42 4.68
N GLY A 73 -13.01 -4.61 3.91
CA GLY A 73 -11.86 -5.06 3.12
C GLY A 73 -10.52 -4.51 3.61
N ASN A 74 -9.49 -4.68 2.77
CA ASN A 74 -8.11 -4.36 3.11
C ASN A 74 -7.84 -2.87 3.42
N THR A 75 -8.73 -1.96 3.01
CA THR A 75 -8.62 -0.54 3.40
C THR A 75 -8.75 -0.38 4.92
N GLY A 76 -9.59 -1.18 5.59
CA GLY A 76 -9.72 -1.13 7.05
C GLY A 76 -8.45 -1.60 7.75
N ILE A 77 -7.81 -2.65 7.22
CA ILE A 77 -6.52 -3.15 7.72
C ILE A 77 -5.43 -2.10 7.49
N ALA A 78 -5.39 -1.49 6.30
CA ALA A 78 -4.43 -0.44 5.98
C ALA A 78 -4.58 0.78 6.90
N LEU A 79 -5.80 1.28 7.09
CA LEU A 79 -6.06 2.43 7.98
C LEU A 79 -5.82 2.11 9.45
N ALA A 80 -5.98 0.86 9.88
CA ALA A 80 -5.66 0.45 11.25
C ALA A 80 -4.15 0.35 11.52
N MET A 81 -3.34 0.18 10.46
CA MET A 81 -1.88 0.11 10.54
C MET A 81 -1.22 1.49 10.60
N VAL A 82 -1.80 2.48 9.91
CA VAL A 82 -1.34 3.87 9.84
C VAL A 82 -1.61 4.58 11.16
#